data_AF-A0A2V2UVI9-F1
#
_entry.id   AF-A0A2V2UVI9-F1
#
_cell.length_a   1.000
_cell.length_b   1.000
_cell.length_c   1.000
_cell.angle_alpha   90.00
_cell.angle_beta   90.00
_cell.angle_gamma   90.00
#
_symmetry.space_group_name_H-M   'P 1'
#
loop_
_entity.id
_entity.type
_entity.pdbx_description
1 polymer ?
#
loop_
_entity_poly.entity_id
_entity_poly.type
_entity_poly.pdbx_seq_one_letter_code
_entity_poly.pdbx_strand_id
1 'polypeptide(L)'
;MFSPGLLPNLLRDVHEMTRHDAARMDELAAEVANEPSEYSPVLRRGLRVLRSMVNDGRLSTSALLPDRIRYASVKEREKAFSKHHGHFCAYYKSSCFASVMLTCLAISTVGYFDENFYPAYVEDVEYSLRLRLLGFQERNVLCGKFVHRGSSSIRLSEQLELPDALWYRRANSLMTNQPYVVMKWNGLKACCDGYKEPYDGMVPLDVWVKGEARIQRIRAHGHDEVRRVQSIDYDGSLWVPFHDERKMVRRQTQVLLPYFVFFNF
;
A
#
# COMPACT_ATOMS: atom_id res chain seq x y z
N MET A 1 -17.10 -3.17 19.54
CA MET A 1 -17.07 -3.91 20.82
C MET A 1 -16.72 -5.34 20.52
N PHE A 2 -15.76 -5.90 21.25
CA PHE A 2 -15.32 -7.30 21.10
C PHE A 2 -16.03 -8.17 22.15
N SER A 3 -16.51 -9.34 21.74
CA SER A 3 -17.03 -10.31 22.71
C SER A 3 -15.91 -10.83 23.61
N PRO A 4 -16.22 -11.17 24.89
CA PRO A 4 -15.29 -11.89 25.75
C PRO A 4 -14.77 -13.14 25.05
N GLY A 5 -13.46 -13.37 25.08
CA GLY A 5 -12.82 -14.54 24.46
C GLY A 5 -12.44 -14.39 22.97
N LEU A 6 -12.94 -13.39 22.23
CA LEU A 6 -12.50 -13.16 20.83
C LEU A 6 -10.98 -12.91 20.79
N LEU A 7 -10.49 -11.94 21.57
CA LEU A 7 -9.08 -11.56 21.56
C LEU A 7 -8.17 -12.70 22.05
N PRO A 8 -8.42 -13.38 23.18
CA PRO A 8 -7.63 -14.54 23.60
C PRO A 8 -7.60 -15.68 22.57
N ASN A 9 -8.74 -16.02 21.96
CA ASN A 9 -8.79 -17.07 20.94
C ASN A 9 -8.04 -16.65 19.68
N LEU A 10 -8.21 -15.40 19.23
CA LEU A 10 -7.50 -14.85 18.09
C LEU A 10 -5.97 -14.87 18.32
N LEU A 11 -5.50 -14.46 19.51
CA LEU A 11 -4.08 -14.50 19.85
C LEU A 11 -3.52 -15.93 19.87
N ARG A 12 -4.28 -16.90 20.41
CA ARG A 12 -3.90 -18.32 20.35
C ARG A 12 -3.79 -18.80 18.91
N ASP A 13 -4.81 -18.53 18.09
CA ASP A 13 -4.84 -18.95 16.69
C ASP A 13 -3.67 -18.32 15.90
N VAL A 14 -3.38 -17.02 16.11
CA VAL A 14 -2.21 -16.35 15.53
C VAL A 14 -0.93 -17.07 15.95
N HIS A 15 -0.72 -17.28 17.26
CA HIS A 15 0.49 -17.91 17.79
C HIS A 15 0.72 -19.32 17.21
N GLU A 16 -0.33 -20.15 17.18
CA GLU A 16 -0.26 -21.51 16.63
C GLU A 16 0.04 -21.51 15.14
N MET A 17 -0.60 -20.61 14.38
CA MET A 17 -0.51 -20.57 12.92
C MET A 17 0.75 -19.87 12.40
N THR A 18 1.41 -19.04 13.22
CA THR A 18 2.67 -18.36 12.87
C THR A 18 3.89 -18.96 13.57
N ARG A 19 3.76 -20.12 14.23
CA ARG A 19 4.86 -20.72 15.02
C ARG A 19 6.16 -20.97 14.23
N HIS A 20 6.05 -21.12 12.91
CA HIS A 20 7.18 -21.36 12.00
C HIS A 20 7.71 -20.09 11.34
N ASP A 21 7.08 -18.94 11.55
CA ASP A 21 7.45 -17.70 10.88
C ASP A 21 8.81 -17.19 11.36
N ALA A 22 9.20 -17.45 12.62
CA ALA A 22 10.49 -17.03 13.16
C ALA A 22 11.66 -17.64 12.36
N ALA A 23 11.66 -18.96 12.16
CA ALA A 23 12.68 -19.62 11.35
C ALA A 23 12.71 -19.08 9.90
N ARG A 24 11.53 -18.81 9.34
CA ARG A 24 11.44 -18.21 8.00
C ARG A 24 12.02 -16.80 7.96
N MET A 25 11.79 -15.99 8.97
CA MET A 25 12.37 -14.66 9.09
C MET A 25 13.90 -14.72 9.22
N ASP A 26 14.43 -15.67 9.98
CA ASP A 26 15.88 -15.87 10.12
C ASP A 26 16.54 -16.28 8.79
N GLU A 27 15.90 -17.19 8.04
CA GLU A 27 16.34 -17.57 6.68
C GLU A 27 16.38 -16.36 5.74
N LEU A 28 15.32 -15.54 5.75
CA LEU A 28 15.24 -14.33 4.92
C LEU A 28 16.26 -13.28 5.34
N ALA A 29 16.50 -13.12 6.64
CA ALA A 29 17.52 -12.23 7.16
C ALA A 29 18.92 -12.66 6.72
N ALA A 30 19.22 -13.95 6.79
CA ALA A 30 20.48 -14.51 6.29
C ALA A 30 20.62 -14.36 4.77
N GLU A 31 19.55 -14.57 4.01
CA GLU A 31 19.52 -14.35 2.56
C GLU A 31 19.81 -12.88 2.23
N VAL A 32 19.05 -11.95 2.81
CA VAL A 32 19.20 -10.50 2.59
C VAL A 32 20.57 -9.99 3.03
N ALA A 33 21.15 -10.52 4.10
CA ALA A 33 22.48 -10.13 4.57
C ALA A 33 23.60 -10.51 3.61
N ASN A 34 23.42 -11.60 2.85
CA ASN A 34 24.45 -12.17 1.97
C ASN A 34 24.14 -12.00 0.47
N GLU A 35 23.08 -11.26 0.12
CA GLU A 35 22.59 -11.14 -1.26
C GLU A 35 23.66 -10.59 -2.23
N PRO A 36 24.12 -11.42 -3.21
CA PRO A 36 24.85 -10.93 -4.37
C PRO A 36 23.83 -10.51 -5.44
N SER A 37 23.91 -9.28 -5.92
CA SER A 37 22.86 -8.61 -6.72
C SER A 37 22.75 -9.12 -8.18
N GLU A 38 22.56 -10.42 -8.41
CA GLU A 38 22.30 -10.98 -9.74
C GLU A 38 20.86 -10.72 -10.21
N TYR A 39 19.90 -10.70 -9.28
CA TYR A 39 18.48 -10.43 -9.53
C TYR A 39 18.14 -8.93 -9.59
N SER A 40 19.02 -8.08 -9.08
CA SER A 40 18.85 -6.64 -9.20
C SER A 40 19.05 -6.25 -10.68
N PRO A 41 18.13 -5.48 -11.29
CA PRO A 41 18.26 -5.08 -12.68
C PRO A 41 19.65 -4.51 -12.99
N VAL A 42 20.24 -4.84 -14.15
CA VAL A 42 21.61 -4.42 -14.50
C VAL A 42 21.83 -2.91 -14.37
N LEU A 43 20.79 -2.10 -14.64
CA LEU A 43 20.77 -0.64 -14.49
C LEU A 43 20.66 -0.15 -13.03
N ARG A 44 20.36 -1.05 -12.10
CA ARG A 44 20.27 -0.80 -10.64
C ARG A 44 21.42 -1.41 -9.86
N ARG A 45 22.39 -2.05 -10.54
CA ARG A 45 23.68 -2.48 -9.96
C ARG A 45 24.46 -1.24 -9.51
N GLY A 46 24.31 -0.87 -8.24
CA GLY A 46 24.92 0.33 -7.67
C GLY A 46 23.97 1.18 -6.83
N LEU A 47 22.65 1.02 -6.99
CA LEU A 47 21.70 1.49 -5.99
C LEU A 47 21.83 0.56 -4.78
N ARG A 48 22.48 1.03 -3.71
CA ARG A 48 22.48 0.34 -2.41
C ARG A 48 21.03 0.10 -2.01
N VAL A 49 20.57 -1.13 -2.21
CA VAL A 49 19.44 -1.84 -1.62
C VAL A 49 18.29 -0.95 -1.15
N LEU A 50 17.11 -1.09 -1.78
CA LEU A 50 15.87 -0.35 -1.45
C LEU A 50 15.42 -0.44 0.02
N ARG A 51 16.04 -1.30 0.84
CA ARG A 51 15.65 -1.64 2.22
C ARG A 51 16.18 -0.61 3.22
N SER A 52 15.28 -0.03 4.01
CA SER A 52 15.60 0.84 5.15
C SER A 52 15.59 0.08 6.47
N MET A 53 16.46 0.50 7.40
CA MET A 53 16.31 0.29 8.84
C MET A 53 16.07 1.66 9.49
N VAL A 54 14.78 2.06 9.54
CA VAL A 54 14.15 3.11 10.34
C VAL A 54 14.65 4.58 10.22
N ASN A 55 15.86 4.90 9.75
CA ASN A 55 16.39 6.28 9.84
C ASN A 55 17.24 6.80 8.66
N ASP A 56 17.22 6.17 7.48
CA ASP A 56 18.23 6.46 6.43
C ASP A 56 17.72 7.00 5.09
N GLY A 57 16.44 7.40 4.99
CA GLY A 57 15.90 7.95 3.74
C GLY A 57 15.85 6.97 2.57
N ARG A 58 15.98 5.65 2.82
CA ARG A 58 15.76 4.60 1.82
C ARG A 58 14.26 4.31 1.60
N LEU A 59 13.94 3.74 0.43
CA LEU A 59 12.62 3.81 -0.22
C LEU A 59 11.63 2.69 0.17
N SER A 60 12.08 1.60 0.79
CA SER A 60 11.23 0.49 1.25
C SER A 60 11.46 0.15 2.72
N THR A 61 10.37 -0.16 3.42
CA THR A 61 10.35 -0.64 4.81
C THR A 61 10.31 -2.18 4.91
N SER A 62 10.35 -2.90 3.78
CA SER A 62 10.43 -4.36 3.72
C SER A 62 11.84 -4.89 3.96
N ALA A 63 12.27 -4.84 5.22
CA ALA A 63 13.62 -5.22 5.63
C ALA A 63 14.03 -6.64 5.24
N LEU A 64 13.07 -7.59 5.21
CA LEU A 64 13.32 -9.00 4.95
C LEU A 64 12.83 -9.49 3.59
N LEU A 65 12.43 -8.60 2.67
CA LEU A 65 12.04 -9.02 1.32
C LEU A 65 13.28 -9.17 0.42
N PRO A 66 13.64 -10.38 -0.02
CA PRO A 66 14.79 -10.61 -0.89
C PRO A 66 14.54 -10.06 -2.31
N ASP A 67 15.60 -9.68 -3.01
CA ASP A 67 15.56 -9.10 -4.35
C ASP A 67 15.00 -10.11 -5.36
N ARG A 68 15.33 -11.41 -5.19
CA ARG A 68 14.74 -12.47 -6.01
C ARG A 68 13.22 -12.54 -5.89
N ILE A 69 12.64 -12.13 -4.76
CA ILE A 69 11.18 -12.10 -4.57
C ILE A 69 10.66 -10.75 -5.06
N ARG A 70 11.30 -9.64 -4.68
CA ARG A 70 10.92 -8.28 -5.04
C ARG A 70 10.76 -8.08 -6.55
N TYR A 71 11.70 -8.62 -7.32
CA TYR A 71 11.73 -8.46 -8.79
C TYR A 71 11.19 -9.67 -9.56
N ALA A 72 10.72 -10.70 -8.86
CA ALA A 72 10.10 -11.85 -9.51
C ALA A 72 8.77 -11.48 -10.18
N SER A 73 8.38 -12.31 -11.15
CA SER A 73 7.06 -12.19 -11.77
C SER A 73 5.95 -12.34 -10.74
N VAL A 74 4.75 -11.82 -11.02
CA VAL A 74 3.58 -11.93 -10.13
C VAL A 74 3.33 -13.40 -9.75
N LYS A 75 3.34 -14.31 -10.73
CA LYS A 75 3.14 -15.76 -10.52
C LYS A 75 4.17 -16.41 -9.58
N GLU A 76 5.39 -15.90 -9.55
CA GLU A 76 6.44 -16.41 -8.66
C GLU A 76 6.30 -15.81 -7.26
N ARG A 77 5.99 -14.52 -7.15
CA ARG A 77 5.73 -13.86 -5.87
C ARG A 77 4.53 -14.43 -5.15
N GLU A 78 3.46 -14.78 -5.84
CA GLU A 78 2.27 -15.45 -5.26
C GLU A 78 2.61 -16.77 -4.54
N LYS A 79 3.75 -17.39 -4.85
CA LYS A 79 4.19 -18.62 -4.19
C LYS A 79 5.06 -18.36 -2.96
N ALA A 80 5.70 -17.19 -2.90
CA ALA A 80 6.74 -16.85 -1.92
C ALA A 80 6.29 -17.07 -0.47
N PHE A 81 5.06 -16.67 -0.14
CA PHE A 81 4.50 -16.78 1.20
C PHE A 81 3.17 -17.55 1.23
N SER A 82 2.90 -18.37 0.21
CA SER A 82 1.66 -19.15 0.04
C SER A 82 1.31 -20.09 1.20
N LYS A 83 2.28 -20.43 2.04
CA LYS A 83 2.10 -21.28 3.24
C LYS A 83 2.01 -20.48 4.55
N HIS A 84 2.10 -19.15 4.49
CA HIS A 84 2.12 -18.27 5.65
C HIS A 84 0.88 -17.39 5.68
N HIS A 85 0.40 -17.11 6.89
CA HIS A 85 -0.68 -16.14 7.09
C HIS A 85 -0.09 -14.74 7.18
N GLY A 86 -0.66 -13.82 6.40
CA GLY A 86 -0.23 -12.41 6.43
C GLY A 86 -0.98 -11.59 7.45
N HIS A 87 -2.28 -11.89 7.59
CA HIS A 87 -3.16 -11.15 8.48
C HIS A 87 -4.37 -11.97 8.93
N PHE A 88 -4.90 -11.58 10.08
CA PHE A 88 -6.09 -12.15 10.70
C PHE A 88 -7.13 -11.07 10.93
N CYS A 89 -8.29 -11.18 10.28
CA CYS A 89 -9.36 -10.20 10.30
C CYS A 89 -10.53 -10.69 11.16
N ALA A 90 -10.99 -9.88 12.12
CA ALA A 90 -12.19 -10.20 12.90
C ALA A 90 -13.51 -9.78 12.22
N TYR A 91 -13.44 -9.23 11.00
CA TYR A 91 -14.59 -8.71 10.27
C TYR A 91 -14.93 -9.59 9.05
N TYR A 92 -16.16 -10.10 9.01
CA TYR A 92 -16.61 -11.10 8.04
C TYR A 92 -16.71 -10.60 6.58
N LYS A 93 -16.84 -9.28 6.35
CA LYS A 93 -16.82 -8.73 4.98
C LYS A 93 -15.36 -8.41 4.63
N SER A 94 -14.72 -9.36 3.95
CA SER A 94 -13.28 -9.43 3.70
C SER A 94 -12.69 -8.20 3.01
N SER A 95 -11.35 -8.10 3.07
CA SER A 95 -10.45 -7.07 2.52
C SER A 95 -10.41 -5.68 3.15
N CYS A 96 -11.25 -5.40 4.16
CA CYS A 96 -11.21 -4.13 4.90
C CYS A 96 -10.83 -4.36 6.37
N PHE A 97 -9.82 -3.67 6.86
CA PHE A 97 -9.27 -3.85 8.21
C PHE A 97 -10.06 -3.05 9.25
N ALA A 98 -11.26 -3.51 9.57
CA ALA A 98 -11.99 -2.96 10.72
C ALA A 98 -11.34 -3.38 12.07
N SER A 99 -10.69 -4.54 12.10
CA SER A 99 -9.91 -5.06 13.22
C SER A 99 -9.01 -6.17 12.68
N VAL A 100 -7.69 -5.94 12.72
CA VAL A 100 -6.69 -6.82 12.10
C VAL A 100 -5.54 -7.11 13.04
N MET A 101 -4.99 -8.31 12.96
CA MET A 101 -3.64 -8.62 13.43
C MET A 101 -2.75 -8.92 12.22
N LEU A 102 -1.65 -8.20 12.10
CA LEU A 102 -0.61 -8.43 11.09
C LEU A 102 0.48 -9.31 11.69
N THR A 103 0.99 -10.26 10.91
CA THR A 103 2.11 -11.10 11.36
C THR A 103 3.44 -10.34 11.24
N CYS A 104 4.41 -10.67 12.10
CA CYS A 104 5.75 -10.08 12.02
C CYS A 104 6.41 -10.35 10.65
N LEU A 105 6.20 -11.56 10.11
CA LEU A 105 6.67 -11.93 8.77
C LEU A 105 6.06 -11.04 7.69
N ALA A 106 4.74 -10.78 7.75
CA ALA A 106 4.07 -9.86 6.83
C ALA A 106 4.65 -8.44 6.92
N ILE A 107 4.75 -7.87 8.12
CA ILE A 107 5.30 -6.51 8.30
C ILE A 107 6.73 -6.43 7.75
N SER A 108 7.55 -7.44 8.02
CA SER A 108 8.97 -7.44 7.64
C SER A 108 9.21 -7.64 6.14
N THR A 109 8.24 -8.15 5.39
CA THR A 109 8.38 -8.48 3.96
C THR A 109 7.50 -7.63 3.06
N VAL A 110 6.33 -7.21 3.53
CA VAL A 110 5.39 -6.34 2.79
C VAL A 110 5.71 -4.86 3.04
N GLY A 111 6.30 -4.55 4.20
CA GLY A 111 6.62 -3.20 4.63
C GLY A 111 5.44 -2.55 5.33
N TYR A 112 5.53 -1.26 5.59
CA TYR A 112 4.48 -0.48 6.28
C TYR A 112 3.33 -0.09 5.34
N PHE A 113 2.25 0.44 5.93
CA PHE A 113 1.17 1.08 5.18
C PHE A 113 1.70 2.26 4.36
N ASP A 114 1.11 2.49 3.19
CA ASP A 114 1.46 3.63 2.35
C ASP A 114 0.87 4.92 2.94
N GLU A 115 1.73 5.77 3.50
CA GLU A 115 1.32 7.02 4.18
C GLU A 115 0.77 8.09 3.23
N ASN A 116 0.77 7.85 1.91
CA ASN A 116 0.10 8.74 0.97
C ASN A 116 -1.42 8.58 0.97
N PHE A 117 -1.96 7.49 1.53
CA PHE A 117 -3.38 7.37 1.85
C PHE A 117 -3.66 8.21 3.10
N TYR A 118 -4.09 9.45 2.86
CA TYR A 118 -4.22 10.47 3.90
C TYR A 118 -5.48 11.32 3.63
N PRO A 119 -6.28 11.67 4.66
CA PRO A 119 -6.04 11.42 6.09
C PRO A 119 -6.47 10.05 6.61
N ALA A 120 -7.29 9.32 5.87
CA ALA A 120 -7.75 7.96 6.21
C ALA A 120 -8.35 7.27 4.97
N TYR A 121 -8.57 5.96 5.07
CA TYR A 121 -9.20 5.07 4.11
C TYR A 121 -8.31 4.66 2.92
N VAL A 122 -8.46 3.39 2.56
CA VAL A 122 -7.79 2.66 1.47
C VAL A 122 -6.41 2.10 1.82
N GLU A 123 -5.76 2.57 2.89
CA GLU A 123 -4.48 2.02 3.36
C GLU A 123 -4.57 0.52 3.66
N ASP A 124 -5.69 0.08 4.22
CA ASP A 124 -5.97 -1.30 4.58
C ASP A 124 -6.19 -2.20 3.36
N VAL A 125 -7.02 -1.73 2.43
CA VAL A 125 -7.28 -2.41 1.16
C VAL A 125 -5.99 -2.52 0.35
N GLU A 126 -5.21 -1.45 0.29
CA GLU A 126 -3.92 -1.42 -0.41
C GLU A 126 -2.91 -2.39 0.20
N TYR A 127 -2.81 -2.44 1.52
CA TYR A 127 -1.93 -3.39 2.20
C TYR A 127 -2.36 -4.83 1.92
N SER A 128 -3.67 -5.11 1.91
CA SER A 128 -4.23 -6.41 1.56
C SER A 128 -3.88 -6.82 0.12
N LEU A 129 -3.87 -5.88 -0.84
CA LEU A 129 -3.40 -6.13 -2.20
C LEU A 129 -1.93 -6.57 -2.22
N ARG A 130 -1.06 -5.88 -1.50
CA ARG A 130 0.36 -6.24 -1.41
C ARG A 130 0.58 -7.60 -0.76
N LEU A 131 -0.18 -7.93 0.29
CA LEU A 131 -0.14 -9.27 0.90
C LEU A 131 -0.48 -10.37 -0.11
N ARG A 132 -1.57 -10.18 -0.88
CA ARG A 132 -2.02 -11.15 -1.89
C ARG A 132 -1.00 -11.33 -3.01
N LEU A 133 -0.39 -10.23 -3.47
CA LEU A 133 0.66 -10.27 -4.49
C LEU A 133 1.93 -10.98 -4.03
N LEU A 134 2.17 -11.09 -2.72
CA LEU A 134 3.24 -11.90 -2.12
C LEU A 134 2.78 -13.32 -1.74
N GLY A 135 1.51 -13.66 -1.98
CA GLY A 135 0.97 -14.99 -1.72
C GLY A 135 0.50 -15.23 -0.30
N PHE A 136 0.50 -14.24 0.59
CA PHE A 136 0.06 -14.45 1.97
C PHE A 136 -1.41 -14.87 2.04
N GLN A 137 -1.71 -15.79 2.96
CA GLN A 137 -3.08 -16.18 3.26
C GLN A 137 -3.76 -15.16 4.20
N GLU A 138 -5.04 -14.88 3.92
CA GLU A 138 -5.94 -14.13 4.78
C GLU A 138 -6.72 -15.10 5.68
N ARG A 139 -6.80 -14.82 6.98
CA ARG A 139 -7.66 -15.58 7.91
C ARG A 139 -8.78 -14.69 8.45
N ASN A 140 -10.01 -14.97 8.04
CA ASN A 140 -11.17 -14.37 8.67
C ASN A 140 -11.55 -15.17 9.93
N VAL A 141 -11.64 -14.46 11.05
CA VAL A 141 -11.89 -15.01 12.37
C VAL A 141 -13.35 -14.76 12.73
N LEU A 142 -14.08 -15.87 12.86
CA LEU A 142 -15.53 -15.87 13.11
C LEU A 142 -15.87 -16.03 14.60
N CYS A 143 -14.87 -16.06 15.48
CA CYS A 143 -15.05 -16.44 16.89
C CYS A 143 -15.59 -15.30 17.75
N GLY A 144 -16.90 -15.03 17.65
CA GLY A 144 -17.62 -14.15 18.56
C GLY A 144 -18.25 -12.92 17.89
N LYS A 145 -18.84 -12.04 18.70
CA LYS A 145 -19.54 -10.84 18.21
C LYS A 145 -18.55 -9.69 18.09
N PHE A 146 -18.12 -9.40 16.87
CA PHE A 146 -17.48 -8.13 16.53
C PHE A 146 -18.53 -7.18 15.94
N VAL A 147 -18.78 -6.06 16.63
CA VAL A 147 -19.67 -5.01 16.13
C VAL A 147 -18.82 -3.89 15.54
N HIS A 148 -18.75 -3.84 14.21
CA HIS A 148 -18.17 -2.73 13.46
C HIS A 148 -19.24 -1.65 13.22
N ARG A 149 -18.99 -0.43 13.71
CA ARG A 149 -19.79 0.74 13.34
C ARG A 149 -19.10 1.46 12.19
N GLY A 150 -19.40 1.04 10.96
CA GLY A 150 -18.80 1.62 9.75
C GLY A 150 -19.06 3.14 9.65
N SER A 151 -18.11 3.87 9.07
CA SER A 151 -18.22 5.33 8.84
C SER A 151 -18.52 6.15 10.10
N SER A 152 -18.20 5.64 11.30
CA SER A 152 -18.42 6.39 12.55
C SER A 152 -17.58 7.67 12.60
N SER A 153 -16.32 7.65 12.15
CA SER A 153 -15.46 8.83 12.13
C SER A 153 -16.02 9.93 11.22
N ILE A 154 -16.49 9.57 10.01
CA ILE A 154 -17.14 10.50 9.08
C ILE A 154 -18.40 11.10 9.72
N ARG A 155 -19.32 10.25 10.17
CA ARG A 155 -20.60 10.70 10.76
C ARG A 155 -20.39 11.57 11.99
N LEU A 156 -19.43 11.21 12.84
CA LEU A 156 -19.11 11.99 14.03
C LEU A 156 -18.48 13.34 13.65
N SER A 157 -17.61 13.38 12.64
CA SER A 157 -17.02 14.62 12.15
C SER A 157 -18.04 15.61 11.58
N GLU A 158 -19.18 15.12 11.07
CA GLU A 158 -20.30 15.94 10.59
C GLU A 158 -21.15 16.52 11.72
N GLN A 159 -21.14 15.89 12.90
CA GLN A 159 -21.96 16.27 14.05
C GLN A 159 -21.24 17.15 15.05
N LEU A 160 -19.90 17.11 15.08
CA LEU A 160 -19.09 17.84 16.05
C LEU A 160 -18.47 19.10 15.44
N GLU A 161 -18.46 20.17 16.23
CA GLU A 161 -17.82 21.45 15.92
C GLU A 161 -16.47 21.61 16.66
N LEU A 162 -15.76 20.48 16.83
CA LEU A 162 -14.41 20.47 17.38
C LEU A 162 -13.38 20.76 16.28
N PRO A 163 -12.23 21.39 16.59
CA PRO A 163 -11.19 21.68 15.59
C PRO A 163 -10.78 20.47 14.75
N ASP A 164 -10.56 19.32 15.38
CA ASP A 164 -10.15 18.09 14.68
C ASP A 164 -11.28 17.52 13.80
N ALA A 165 -12.53 17.64 14.22
CA ALA A 165 -13.69 17.20 13.45
C ALA A 165 -13.88 18.06 12.21
N LEU A 166 -13.74 19.39 12.35
CA LEU A 166 -13.77 20.34 11.24
C LEU A 166 -12.61 20.12 10.28
N TRP A 167 -11.41 19.91 10.82
CA TRP A 167 -10.21 19.60 10.04
C TRP A 167 -10.42 18.34 9.20
N TYR A 168 -10.85 17.26 9.83
CA TYR A 168 -11.07 15.98 9.16
C TYR A 168 -12.17 16.10 8.09
N ARG A 169 -13.29 16.78 8.39
CA ARG A 169 -14.39 17.03 7.45
C ARG A 169 -13.90 17.71 6.17
N ARG A 170 -13.06 18.75 6.31
CA ARG A 170 -12.46 19.49 5.18
C ARG A 170 -11.40 18.67 4.44
N ALA A 171 -10.50 18.00 5.16
CA ALA A 171 -9.48 17.18 4.53
C ALA A 171 -10.09 15.99 3.76
N ASN A 172 -11.10 15.34 4.33
CA ASN A 172 -11.78 14.20 3.73
C ASN A 172 -12.65 14.59 2.50
N SER A 173 -13.20 15.81 2.48
CA SER A 173 -14.01 16.29 1.34
C SER A 173 -13.22 16.44 0.04
N LEU A 174 -11.89 16.55 0.12
CA LEU A 174 -11.02 16.57 -1.05
C LEU A 174 -10.96 15.22 -1.79
N MET A 175 -11.39 14.12 -1.16
CA MET A 175 -11.37 12.77 -1.74
C MET A 175 -10.02 12.36 -2.37
N THR A 176 -8.91 12.82 -1.78
CA THR A 176 -7.56 12.74 -2.34
C THR A 176 -7.04 11.32 -2.54
N ASN A 177 -7.60 10.34 -1.83
CA ASN A 177 -7.16 8.95 -1.92
C ASN A 177 -7.64 8.29 -3.21
N GLN A 178 -8.82 8.65 -3.74
CA GLN A 178 -9.34 8.08 -4.98
C GLN A 178 -8.40 8.29 -6.19
N PRO A 179 -7.93 9.51 -6.52
CA PRO A 179 -7.00 9.70 -7.62
C PRO A 179 -5.65 9.01 -7.35
N TYR A 180 -5.19 8.97 -6.10
CA TYR A 180 -3.96 8.27 -5.73
C TYR A 180 -4.06 6.75 -5.98
N VAL A 181 -5.18 6.11 -5.63
CA VAL A 181 -5.39 4.68 -5.96
C VAL A 181 -5.46 4.46 -7.46
N VAL A 182 -6.17 5.32 -8.19
CA VAL A 182 -6.28 5.16 -9.65
C VAL A 182 -4.90 5.23 -10.28
N MET A 183 -4.07 6.19 -9.87
CA MET A 183 -2.68 6.27 -10.32
C MET A 183 -1.86 5.05 -9.90
N LYS A 184 -1.94 4.63 -8.63
CA LYS A 184 -1.12 3.55 -8.07
C LYS A 184 -1.51 2.17 -8.61
N TRP A 185 -2.80 1.86 -8.73
CA TRP A 185 -3.28 0.50 -8.99
C TRP A 185 -4.09 0.39 -10.29
N ASN A 186 -4.21 1.47 -11.06
CA ASN A 186 -5.13 1.54 -12.20
C ASN A 186 -6.58 1.17 -11.78
N GLY A 187 -6.96 1.66 -10.58
CA GLY A 187 -8.26 1.48 -9.92
C GLY A 187 -8.34 0.33 -8.90
N LEU A 188 -9.20 0.47 -7.89
CA LEU A 188 -9.44 -0.57 -6.85
C LEU A 188 -10.11 -1.85 -7.37
N LYS A 189 -10.62 -1.86 -8.61
CA LYS A 189 -11.12 -3.07 -9.26
C LYS A 189 -10.01 -4.05 -9.67
N ALA A 190 -8.75 -3.74 -9.37
CA ALA A 190 -7.58 -4.58 -9.65
C ALA A 190 -7.61 -6.01 -9.05
N CYS A 191 -8.59 -6.34 -8.20
CA CYS A 191 -8.83 -7.72 -7.75
C CYS A 191 -9.69 -8.57 -8.71
N CYS A 192 -10.44 -7.95 -9.64
CA CYS A 192 -11.45 -8.65 -10.44
C CYS A 192 -10.91 -9.17 -11.79
N ASP A 193 -9.87 -8.53 -12.34
CA ASP A 193 -9.36 -8.80 -13.70
C ASP A 193 -7.90 -9.32 -13.72
N GLY A 194 -7.48 -10.01 -12.64
CA GLY A 194 -6.09 -10.41 -12.42
C GLY A 194 -5.28 -9.33 -11.69
N TYR A 195 -4.36 -9.76 -10.82
CA TYR A 195 -3.65 -8.85 -9.91
C TYR A 195 -2.78 -7.87 -10.70
N LYS A 196 -3.21 -6.60 -10.76
CA LYS A 196 -2.40 -5.51 -11.32
C LYS A 196 -1.29 -5.14 -10.34
N GLU A 197 -0.08 -4.98 -10.85
CA GLU A 197 1.04 -4.44 -10.06
C GLU A 197 0.88 -2.95 -9.81
N PRO A 198 1.42 -2.42 -8.69
CA PRO A 198 1.41 -0.99 -8.47
C PRO A 198 2.25 -0.31 -9.56
N TYR A 199 1.74 0.81 -10.07
CA TYR A 199 2.33 1.64 -11.12
C TYR A 199 2.69 0.84 -12.37
N ASP A 200 1.85 -0.12 -12.74
CA ASP A 200 2.07 -1.03 -13.87
C ASP A 200 3.44 -1.75 -13.80
N GLY A 201 3.92 -2.05 -12.59
CA GLY A 201 5.20 -2.73 -12.34
C GLY A 201 6.43 -1.84 -12.51
N MET A 202 6.27 -0.52 -12.66
CA MET A 202 7.41 0.42 -12.73
C MET A 202 8.21 0.46 -11.43
N VAL A 203 7.54 0.24 -10.31
CA VAL A 203 8.12 0.29 -8.98
C VAL A 203 7.81 -0.98 -8.22
N PRO A 204 8.77 -1.48 -7.43
CA PRO A 204 8.56 -2.68 -6.63
C PRO A 204 7.34 -2.58 -5.73
N LEU A 205 6.72 -3.73 -5.50
CA LEU A 205 5.48 -3.86 -4.73
C LEU A 205 5.54 -3.22 -3.33
N ASP A 206 6.71 -3.31 -2.70
CA ASP A 206 6.99 -2.89 -1.34
C ASP A 206 7.48 -1.43 -1.22
N VAL A 207 7.42 -0.67 -2.32
CA VAL A 207 7.97 0.68 -2.39
C VAL A 207 6.87 1.69 -2.61
N TRP A 208 6.93 2.77 -1.84
CA TRP A 208 6.21 4.01 -2.05
C TRP A 208 7.05 5.14 -1.46
N VAL A 209 6.98 6.33 -2.06
CA VAL A 209 7.70 7.50 -1.55
C VAL A 209 6.69 8.43 -0.91
N LYS A 210 7.00 8.99 0.26
CA LYS A 210 6.09 9.90 0.93
C LYS A 210 6.00 11.22 0.15
N GLY A 211 4.82 11.53 -0.36
CA GLY A 211 4.50 12.79 -1.02
C GLY A 211 4.28 13.90 0.00
N GLU A 212 5.32 14.31 0.73
CA GLU A 212 5.22 15.26 1.84
C GLU A 212 4.51 16.56 1.42
N ALA A 213 4.87 17.12 0.25
CA ALA A 213 4.22 18.32 -0.27
C ALA A 213 2.70 18.15 -0.49
N ARG A 214 2.26 16.96 -0.94
CA ARG A 214 0.83 16.65 -1.08
C ARG A 214 0.15 16.56 0.29
N ILE A 215 0.77 15.88 1.26
CA ILE A 215 0.25 15.75 2.63
C ILE A 215 0.12 17.12 3.30
N GLN A 216 1.13 17.98 3.17
CA GLN A 216 1.11 19.33 3.74
C GLN A 216 0.00 20.19 3.12
N ARG A 217 -0.25 20.09 1.82
CA ARG A 217 -1.39 20.78 1.18
C ARG A 217 -2.75 20.30 1.72
N ILE A 218 -2.91 18.99 1.95
CA ILE A 218 -4.14 18.43 2.54
C ILE A 218 -4.32 18.94 3.98
N ARG A 219 -3.24 18.96 4.77
CA ARG A 219 -3.25 19.49 6.15
C ARG A 219 -3.63 20.96 6.20
N ALA A 220 -2.97 21.79 5.40
CA ALA A 220 -3.25 23.23 5.31
C ALA A 220 -4.71 23.50 4.91
N HIS A 221 -5.26 22.72 3.97
CA HIS A 221 -6.68 22.83 3.61
C HIS A 221 -7.60 22.44 4.75
N GLY A 222 -7.28 21.34 5.46
CA GLY A 222 -8.00 20.93 6.66
C GLY A 222 -8.03 22.04 7.72
N HIS A 223 -6.93 22.78 7.88
CA HIS A 223 -6.84 23.91 8.83
C HIS A 223 -7.43 25.23 8.32
N ASP A 224 -8.03 25.26 7.13
CA ASP A 224 -8.53 26.48 6.46
C ASP A 224 -7.46 27.53 6.12
N GLU A 225 -6.19 27.14 6.16
CA GLU A 225 -5.07 28.02 5.79
C GLU A 225 -5.09 28.31 4.28
N VAL A 226 -5.66 27.38 3.49
CA VAL A 226 -5.86 27.51 2.05
C VAL A 226 -7.28 27.15 1.63
N ARG A 227 -7.96 28.09 0.96
CA ARG A 227 -9.33 27.91 0.47
C ARG A 227 -9.46 26.98 -0.74
N ARG A 228 -8.40 26.87 -1.55
CA ARG A 228 -8.33 25.95 -2.70
C ARG A 228 -6.97 25.26 -2.72
N VAL A 229 -6.98 23.94 -2.84
CA VAL A 229 -5.76 23.16 -3.04
C VAL A 229 -5.38 23.22 -4.52
N GLN A 230 -4.20 23.77 -4.84
CA GLN A 230 -3.74 23.96 -6.22
C GLN A 230 -3.60 22.64 -6.99
N SER A 231 -3.16 21.57 -6.32
CA SER A 231 -3.17 20.20 -6.84
C SER A 231 -3.16 19.18 -5.70
N ILE A 232 -4.03 18.18 -5.80
CA ILE A 232 -4.09 17.02 -4.91
C ILE A 232 -3.35 15.81 -5.49
N ASP A 233 -2.74 15.99 -6.66
CA ASP A 233 -2.05 14.93 -7.38
C ASP A 233 -0.76 14.56 -6.66
N TYR A 234 -0.43 13.29 -6.77
CA TYR A 234 0.85 12.78 -6.34
C TYR A 234 1.91 13.15 -7.38
N ASP A 235 3.07 13.61 -6.91
CA ASP A 235 4.17 14.01 -7.77
C ASP A 235 4.87 12.79 -8.38
N GLY A 236 4.57 12.52 -9.66
CA GLY A 236 5.20 11.45 -10.43
C GLY A 236 6.72 11.57 -10.59
N SER A 237 7.32 12.74 -10.32
CA SER A 237 8.78 12.89 -10.34
C SER A 237 9.47 12.22 -9.15
N LEU A 238 8.75 11.92 -8.06
CA LEU A 238 9.28 11.15 -6.93
C LEU A 238 9.68 9.72 -7.31
N TRP A 239 9.30 9.28 -8.52
CA TRP A 239 9.59 7.97 -9.10
C TRP A 239 10.84 7.98 -9.99
N VAL A 240 11.45 9.15 -10.23
CA VAL A 240 12.65 9.30 -11.08
C VAL A 240 13.79 8.35 -10.71
N PRO A 241 14.07 8.05 -9.42
CA PRO A 241 15.07 7.04 -9.07
C PRO A 241 14.77 5.62 -9.59
N PHE A 242 13.54 5.35 -10.02
CA PHE A 242 13.08 4.05 -10.51
C PHE A 242 12.90 4.00 -12.02
N HIS A 243 12.94 5.14 -12.71
CA HIS A 243 12.72 5.25 -14.16
C HIS A 243 13.92 4.74 -14.98
N ASP A 244 13.63 3.89 -15.98
CA ASP A 244 14.54 3.53 -17.07
C ASP A 244 14.30 4.52 -18.23
N GLU A 245 15.30 5.28 -18.64
CA GLU A 245 15.22 6.25 -19.75
C GLU A 245 14.67 5.62 -21.05
N ARG A 246 14.76 4.30 -21.21
CA ARG A 246 14.33 3.59 -22.42
C ARG A 246 12.82 3.43 -22.61
N LYS A 247 11.98 3.64 -21.58
CA LYS A 247 10.50 3.55 -21.74
C LYS A 247 9.83 4.86 -22.20
N MET A 248 10.53 6.00 -22.23
CA MET A 248 9.96 7.27 -22.75
C MET A 248 9.66 7.23 -24.25
N VAL A 249 10.45 6.47 -25.03
CA VAL A 249 10.34 6.48 -26.51
C VAL A 249 9.01 5.89 -27.00
N ARG A 250 8.32 5.06 -26.20
CA ARG A 250 7.02 4.48 -26.60
C ARG A 250 5.79 5.31 -26.23
N ARG A 251 5.89 6.33 -25.35
CA ARG A 251 4.74 7.18 -24.98
C ARG A 251 4.74 8.56 -25.64
N GLN A 252 5.86 9.02 -26.22
CA GLN A 252 5.86 10.25 -27.02
C GLN A 252 5.30 10.09 -28.44
N THR A 253 5.11 8.86 -28.93
CA THR A 253 4.60 8.60 -30.30
C THR A 253 3.08 8.42 -30.42
N GLN A 254 2.31 8.59 -29.33
CA GLN A 254 0.83 8.45 -29.37
C GLN A 254 0.06 9.74 -29.09
N VAL A 255 0.72 10.90 -29.06
CA VAL A 255 0.03 12.21 -29.11
C VAL A 255 0.20 12.82 -30.49
N LEU A 256 -0.36 12.15 -31.51
CA LEU A 256 -0.73 12.83 -32.75
C LEU A 256 -2.19 13.24 -32.59
N LEU A 257 -2.39 14.54 -32.33
CA LEU A 257 -3.68 15.21 -32.45
C LEU A 257 -4.32 14.91 -33.81
N PRO A 258 -5.64 14.68 -33.89
CA PRO A 258 -6.41 15.15 -35.02
C PRO A 258 -6.97 16.54 -34.67
N TYR A 259 -6.41 17.55 -35.32
CA TYR A 259 -7.06 18.84 -35.53
C TYR A 259 -8.38 18.59 -36.27
N PHE A 260 -9.52 18.93 -35.65
CA PHE A 260 -10.77 19.11 -36.38
C PHE A 260 -10.77 20.53 -36.98
N VAL A 261 -10.62 20.62 -38.30
CA VAL A 261 -10.88 21.82 -39.08
C VAL A 261 -12.35 21.80 -39.49
N PHE A 262 -13.10 22.81 -39.07
CA PHE A 262 -14.43 23.13 -39.60
C PHE A 262 -14.31 23.57 -41.07
N PHE A 263 -15.14 23.02 -41.94
CA PHE A 263 -15.58 23.71 -43.14
C PHE A 263 -17.09 23.56 -43.28
N ASN A 264 -17.76 24.72 -43.27
CA ASN A 264 -19.10 24.91 -43.81
C ASN A 264 -19.06 24.68 -45.33
N PHE A 265 -20.03 23.92 -45.84
CA PHE A 265 -20.84 24.26 -47.02
C PHE A 265 -22.16 23.50 -46.92
#